data_AF-A0A448ZA21-F1
#
_entry.id   AF-A0A448ZA21-F1
#
_cell.length_a   1.000
_cell.length_b   1.000
_cell.length_c   1.000
_cell.angle_alpha   90.00
_cell.angle_beta   90.00
_cell.angle_gamma   90.00
#
_symmetry.space_group_name_H-M   'P 1'
#
loop_
_entity.id
_entity.type
_entity.pdbx_description
1 polymer ?
#
loop_
_entity_poly.entity_id
_entity_poly.type
_entity_poly.pdbx_seq_one_letter_code
_entity_poly.pdbx_strand_id
1 'polypeptide(L)'
;MGSAAEVLAEEGKIIISLCEGQGGFPASTAEEWKRSWLVPQYAAGHGLLLHKLKQYDPMYQQTSHRGKDRPWIKDGTDQRYIFGFPNEGCIDEDLQISCRHELRVVLPKDFVEGSAVGRQEIIEGDAVFQLTKGFVPDGIRMEVVTREILYPYFFDNEEVTLAIFLLNYSGEKAPLTRESADTIRSKVEASVQQDWNLKVAKSGRLVSRPYPTHLLPALIRESSERNLTLTNSSP
;
A
#
# COMPACT_ATOMS: atom_id res chain seq x y z
N MET A 1 17.01 -22.07 -4.16
CA MET A 1 15.72 -22.79 -3.99
C MET A 1 14.80 -22.22 -5.04
N GLY A 2 14.17 -23.07 -5.87
CA GLY A 2 13.23 -22.59 -6.89
C GLY A 2 11.89 -22.17 -6.28
N SER A 3 11.23 -21.20 -6.89
CA SER A 3 9.89 -20.76 -6.51
C SER A 3 8.83 -21.66 -7.11
N ALA A 4 7.74 -21.92 -6.40
CA ALA A 4 6.59 -22.63 -6.96
C ALA A 4 6.03 -21.91 -8.20
N ALA A 5 6.22 -20.58 -8.31
CA ALA A 5 5.84 -19.82 -9.49
C ALA A 5 6.66 -20.21 -10.75
N GLU A 6 7.91 -20.64 -10.60
CA GLU A 6 8.80 -20.98 -11.72
C GLU A 6 8.40 -22.28 -12.44
N VAL A 7 7.55 -23.10 -11.80
CA VAL A 7 7.07 -24.37 -12.35
C VAL A 7 5.58 -24.34 -12.73
N LEU A 8 4.91 -23.19 -12.54
CA LEU A 8 3.53 -23.00 -12.98
C LEU A 8 3.49 -22.73 -14.49
N ALA A 9 2.55 -23.36 -15.18
CA ALA A 9 2.14 -22.91 -16.51
C ALA A 9 1.54 -21.49 -16.43
N GLU A 10 1.44 -20.80 -17.57
CA GLU A 10 0.92 -19.42 -17.65
C GLU A 10 -0.51 -19.27 -17.06
N GLU A 11 -1.34 -20.32 -17.17
CA GLU A 11 -2.68 -20.38 -16.56
C GLU A 11 -2.71 -21.03 -15.16
N GLY A 12 -1.55 -21.41 -14.65
CA GLY A 12 -1.37 -22.06 -13.36
C GLY A 12 -1.80 -21.17 -12.20
N LYS A 13 -2.30 -21.79 -11.13
CA LYS A 13 -2.79 -21.08 -9.94
C LYS A 13 -2.10 -21.58 -8.68
N ILE A 14 -1.71 -20.65 -7.81
CA ILE A 14 -1.31 -20.98 -6.43
C ILE A 14 -2.51 -20.73 -5.52
N ILE A 15 -2.92 -21.77 -4.81
CA ILE A 15 -4.01 -21.71 -3.85
C ILE A 15 -3.41 -21.77 -2.45
N ILE A 16 -3.62 -20.72 -1.66
CA ILE A 16 -3.15 -20.63 -0.29
C ILE A 16 -4.37 -20.51 0.63
N SER A 17 -4.55 -21.50 1.50
CA SER A 17 -5.53 -21.42 2.58
C SER A 17 -4.87 -20.76 3.79
N LEU A 18 -5.48 -19.70 4.31
CA LEU A 18 -4.96 -18.92 5.42
C LEU A 18 -5.72 -19.27 6.69
N CYS A 19 -4.96 -19.63 7.71
CA CYS A 19 -5.40 -19.85 9.09
C CYS A 19 -5.38 -18.55 9.89
N GLU A 20 -6.19 -18.47 10.94
CA GLU A 20 -6.03 -17.43 11.96
C GLU A 20 -4.57 -17.39 12.45
N GLY A 21 -3.97 -16.19 12.45
CA GLY A 21 -2.58 -15.96 12.81
C GLY A 21 -1.55 -16.22 11.71
N GLN A 22 -1.97 -16.67 10.52
CA GLN A 22 -1.12 -16.72 9.31
C GLN A 22 -1.19 -15.42 8.51
N GLY A 23 -0.14 -15.16 7.74
CA GLY A 23 -0.07 -13.94 6.95
C GLY A 23 -1.02 -13.95 5.76
N GLY A 24 -2.06 -13.13 5.86
CA GLY A 24 -3.06 -12.79 4.84
C GLY A 24 -4.47 -12.80 5.42
N PHE A 25 -4.64 -13.25 6.67
CA PHE A 25 -5.94 -13.28 7.35
C PHE A 25 -6.47 -11.85 7.60
N PRO A 26 -7.80 -11.61 7.56
CA PRO A 26 -8.38 -10.32 7.89
C PRO A 26 -7.92 -9.83 9.26
N ALA A 27 -7.30 -8.65 9.29
CA ALA A 27 -6.74 -8.09 10.51
C ALA A 27 -7.77 -7.20 11.19
N SER A 28 -8.03 -7.46 12.48
CA SER A 28 -8.81 -6.56 13.35
C SER A 28 -7.90 -5.65 14.16
N THR A 29 -6.62 -6.02 14.31
CA THR A 29 -5.60 -5.25 15.04
C THR A 29 -4.37 -4.91 14.19
N ALA A 30 -3.62 -3.88 14.60
CA ALA A 30 -2.39 -3.45 13.92
C ALA A 30 -1.23 -4.48 14.02
N GLU A 31 -1.28 -5.41 14.97
CA GLU A 31 -0.30 -6.50 15.07
C GLU A 31 -0.63 -7.64 14.09
N GLU A 32 -1.90 -8.07 14.03
CA GLU A 32 -2.40 -9.02 13.04
C GLU A 32 -2.13 -8.54 11.60
N TRP A 33 -2.26 -7.24 11.40
CA TRP A 33 -1.95 -6.55 10.17
C TRP A 33 -0.50 -6.75 9.69
N LYS A 34 0.50 -6.64 10.57
CA LYS A 34 1.91 -6.83 10.17
C LYS A 34 2.18 -8.26 9.69
N ARG A 35 1.40 -9.21 10.21
CA ARG A 35 1.47 -10.61 9.80
C ARG A 35 0.76 -10.81 8.47
N SER A 36 -0.33 -10.07 8.20
CA SER A 36 -1.17 -10.26 7.01
C SER A 36 -0.47 -10.04 5.66
N TRP A 37 0.70 -9.42 5.67
CA TRP A 37 1.44 -9.02 4.46
C TRP A 37 2.28 -10.11 3.82
N LEU A 38 2.61 -11.17 4.56
CA LEU A 38 3.63 -12.12 4.08
C LEU A 38 3.25 -12.76 2.75
N VAL A 39 2.05 -13.34 2.67
CA VAL A 39 1.61 -14.03 1.46
C VAL A 39 1.47 -13.08 0.25
N PRO A 40 0.80 -11.92 0.36
CA PRO A 40 0.78 -10.92 -0.71
C PRO A 40 2.17 -10.41 -1.12
N GLN A 41 3.07 -10.20 -0.16
CA GLN A 41 4.44 -9.76 -0.43
C GLN A 41 5.21 -10.79 -1.25
N TYR A 42 5.14 -12.08 -0.90
CA TYR A 42 5.80 -13.14 -1.67
C TYR A 42 5.17 -13.31 -3.04
N ALA A 43 3.84 -13.28 -3.14
CA ALA A 43 3.13 -13.38 -4.42
C ALA A 43 3.56 -12.27 -5.39
N ALA A 44 3.54 -11.01 -4.94
CA ALA A 44 4.00 -9.88 -5.74
C ALA A 44 5.46 -10.01 -6.17
N GLY A 45 6.35 -10.45 -5.26
CA GLY A 45 7.76 -10.69 -5.56
C GLY A 45 8.01 -11.80 -6.60
N HIS A 46 7.04 -12.69 -6.80
CA HIS A 46 7.06 -13.74 -7.82
C HIS A 46 6.18 -13.44 -9.04
N GLY A 47 5.76 -12.18 -9.21
CA GLY A 47 5.02 -11.74 -10.39
C GLY A 47 3.57 -12.22 -10.43
N LEU A 48 2.96 -12.52 -9.28
CA LEU A 48 1.60 -13.02 -9.20
C LEU A 48 0.61 -11.93 -8.75
N LEU A 49 -0.62 -12.04 -9.25
CA LEU A 49 -1.79 -11.25 -8.86
C LEU A 49 -2.75 -12.11 -8.02
N LEU A 50 -3.48 -11.48 -7.10
CA LEU A 50 -4.55 -12.13 -6.34
C LEU A 50 -5.83 -12.12 -7.18
N HIS A 51 -6.14 -13.24 -7.83
CA HIS A 51 -7.28 -13.35 -8.75
C HIS A 51 -8.61 -13.58 -8.05
N LYS A 52 -8.61 -14.33 -6.94
CA LYS A 52 -9.84 -14.63 -6.19
C LYS A 52 -9.56 -14.77 -4.70
N LEU A 53 -10.52 -14.31 -3.92
CA LEU A 53 -10.67 -14.59 -2.50
C LEU A 53 -11.91 -15.46 -2.30
N LYS A 54 -11.75 -16.64 -1.70
CA LYS A 54 -12.87 -17.53 -1.38
C LYS A 54 -12.93 -17.82 0.10
N GLN A 55 -14.12 -18.12 0.62
CA GLN A 55 -14.23 -18.81 1.89
C GLN A 55 -13.51 -20.15 1.81
N TYR A 56 -12.90 -20.55 2.91
CA TYR A 56 -12.28 -21.84 3.03
C TYR A 56 -13.30 -22.97 2.89
N ASP A 57 -12.96 -23.94 2.06
CA ASP A 57 -13.72 -25.18 1.91
C ASP A 57 -12.93 -26.34 2.56
N PRO A 58 -13.47 -26.97 3.63
CA PRO A 58 -12.81 -28.06 4.34
C PRO A 58 -12.73 -29.37 3.53
N MET A 59 -13.41 -29.49 2.38
CA MET A 59 -13.23 -30.65 1.50
C MET A 59 -11.84 -30.60 0.82
N TYR A 60 -10.89 -31.28 1.46
CA TYR A 60 -9.50 -31.37 1.07
C TYR A 60 -9.28 -32.42 -0.03
N GLN A 61 -8.89 -32.02 -1.25
CA GLN A 61 -8.44 -32.94 -2.32
C GLN A 61 -7.00 -32.68 -2.81
N GLN A 62 -6.20 -31.78 -2.20
CA GLN A 62 -4.85 -31.43 -2.71
C GLN A 62 -3.82 -31.19 -1.60
N THR A 63 -2.53 -31.37 -1.92
CA THR A 63 -1.47 -31.83 -1.01
C THR A 63 -0.85 -30.81 -0.04
N SER A 64 -0.90 -31.24 1.22
CA SER A 64 0.08 -31.13 2.31
C SER A 64 -0.04 -29.99 3.33
N HIS A 65 0.19 -30.44 4.56
CA HIS A 65 0.12 -29.83 5.88
C HIS A 65 1.41 -30.23 6.60
N ARG A 66 2.00 -29.35 7.43
CA ARG A 66 2.45 -29.64 8.81
C ARG A 66 3.21 -28.48 9.44
N GLY A 67 3.00 -28.30 10.75
CA GLY A 67 3.87 -27.45 11.57
C GLY A 67 3.41 -27.09 12.98
N LYS A 68 2.26 -27.59 13.48
CA LYS A 68 1.87 -27.73 14.91
C LYS A 68 0.37 -28.06 14.94
N ASP A 69 -0.02 -29.04 15.76
CA ASP A 69 -1.41 -29.42 16.01
C ASP A 69 -2.16 -28.26 16.69
N ARG A 70 -2.56 -27.24 15.91
CA ARG A 70 -3.61 -26.33 16.32
C ARG A 70 -4.92 -26.90 15.78
N PRO A 71 -5.96 -27.06 16.62
CA PRO A 71 -7.26 -27.48 16.14
C PRO A 71 -7.76 -26.47 15.11
N TRP A 72 -8.35 -27.00 14.05
CA TRP A 72 -8.83 -26.19 12.95
C TRP A 72 -10.13 -25.50 13.34
N ILE A 73 -10.20 -24.17 13.19
CA ILE A 73 -11.35 -23.39 13.64
C ILE A 73 -12.44 -23.52 12.57
N LYS A 74 -13.53 -24.22 12.91
CA LYS A 74 -14.65 -24.55 12.00
C LYS A 74 -15.62 -23.39 11.75
N ASP A 75 -15.31 -22.17 12.16
CA ASP A 75 -16.29 -21.07 12.19
C ASP A 75 -16.45 -20.32 10.86
N GLY A 76 -15.73 -20.72 9.80
CA GLY A 76 -15.92 -20.18 8.45
C GLY A 76 -15.25 -18.83 8.20
N THR A 77 -14.35 -18.39 9.10
CA THR A 77 -13.57 -17.16 8.95
C THR A 77 -12.32 -17.31 8.07
N ASP A 78 -11.93 -18.54 7.75
CA ASP A 78 -10.76 -18.86 6.93
C ASP A 78 -10.94 -18.41 5.46
N GLN A 79 -9.88 -17.84 4.90
CA GLN A 79 -9.84 -17.34 3.53
C GLN A 79 -8.88 -18.15 2.65
N ARG A 80 -9.27 -18.36 1.40
CA ARG A 80 -8.46 -19.01 0.37
C ARG A 80 -8.09 -18.00 -0.70
N TYR A 81 -6.80 -17.69 -0.76
CA TYR A 81 -6.21 -16.82 -1.76
C TYR A 81 -5.89 -17.65 -2.99
N ILE A 82 -6.31 -17.17 -4.16
CA ILE A 82 -6.00 -17.79 -5.45
C ILE A 82 -5.16 -16.80 -6.24
N PHE A 83 -3.89 -17.10 -6.36
CA PHE A 83 -2.92 -16.33 -7.13
C PHE A 83 -2.72 -16.92 -8.52
N GLY A 84 -2.31 -16.08 -9.47
CA GLY A 84 -1.97 -16.45 -10.83
C GLY A 84 -1.18 -15.33 -11.51
N PHE A 85 -0.59 -15.60 -12.66
CA PHE A 85 0.09 -14.58 -13.44
C PHE A 85 -0.90 -13.53 -13.97
N PRO A 86 -0.41 -12.34 -14.36
CA PRO A 86 -1.18 -11.38 -15.13
C PRO A 86 -1.84 -12.03 -16.33
N ASN A 87 -3.10 -11.65 -16.59
CA ASN A 87 -3.82 -12.02 -17.80
C ASN A 87 -4.44 -10.75 -18.40
N GLU A 88 -5.22 -10.87 -19.47
CA GLU A 88 -5.79 -9.69 -20.16
C GLU A 88 -6.79 -8.88 -19.30
N GLY A 89 -7.25 -9.42 -18.17
CA GLY A 89 -8.27 -8.80 -17.31
C GLY A 89 -7.70 -7.92 -16.19
N CYS A 90 -8.49 -6.94 -15.74
CA CYS A 90 -8.22 -6.24 -14.49
C CYS A 90 -8.59 -7.10 -13.29
N ILE A 91 -7.80 -7.01 -12.23
CA ILE A 91 -8.14 -7.52 -10.92
C ILE A 91 -9.14 -6.58 -10.25
N ASP A 92 -10.20 -7.17 -9.69
CA ASP A 92 -11.19 -6.47 -8.87
C ASP A 92 -10.49 -5.67 -7.76
N GLU A 93 -10.92 -4.43 -7.51
CA GLU A 93 -10.27 -3.50 -6.60
C GLU A 93 -10.03 -4.09 -5.20
N ASP A 94 -10.99 -4.85 -4.67
CA ASP A 94 -10.92 -5.47 -3.34
C ASP A 94 -9.88 -6.59 -3.26
N LEU A 95 -9.50 -7.14 -4.41
CA LEU A 95 -8.52 -8.20 -4.57
C LEU A 95 -7.13 -7.68 -4.94
N GLN A 96 -6.99 -6.40 -5.29
CA GLN A 96 -5.69 -5.86 -5.67
C GLN A 96 -4.70 -5.91 -4.51
N ILE A 97 -3.42 -6.03 -4.84
CA ILE A 97 -2.33 -5.91 -3.88
C ILE A 97 -1.77 -4.51 -3.97
N SER A 98 -1.71 -3.83 -2.83
CA SER A 98 -1.39 -2.43 -2.71
C SER A 98 -0.14 -2.16 -1.88
N CYS A 99 0.53 -1.04 -2.16
CA CYS A 99 1.55 -0.44 -1.30
C CYS A 99 1.14 1.01 -0.99
N ARG A 100 1.39 1.44 0.26
CA ARG A 100 1.18 2.84 0.66
C ARG A 100 2.49 3.62 0.73
N HIS A 101 2.39 4.89 0.36
CA HIS A 101 3.43 5.89 0.45
C HIS A 101 2.84 7.13 1.14
N GLU A 102 3.47 7.56 2.24
CA GLU A 102 3.12 8.81 2.92
C GLU A 102 4.05 9.92 2.43
N LEU A 103 3.53 10.84 1.61
CA LEU A 103 4.25 12.00 1.12
C LEU A 103 4.00 13.18 2.06
N ARG A 104 5.07 13.86 2.52
CA ARG A 104 4.96 15.02 3.43
C ARG A 104 5.63 16.24 2.81
N VAL A 105 4.83 17.14 2.25
CA VAL A 105 5.32 18.34 1.57
C VAL A 105 5.35 19.51 2.55
N VAL A 106 6.51 20.15 2.68
CA VAL A 106 6.69 21.36 3.49
C VAL A 106 6.34 22.57 2.64
N LEU A 107 5.37 23.36 3.08
CA LEU A 107 4.89 24.56 2.39
C LEU A 107 5.24 25.82 3.23
N PRO A 108 6.29 26.58 2.85
CA PRO A 108 6.64 27.84 3.48
C PRO A 108 5.48 28.85 3.47
N LYS A 109 5.47 29.80 4.41
CA LYS A 109 4.41 30.84 4.49
C LYS A 109 4.37 31.74 3.26
N ASP A 110 5.53 32.00 2.69
CA ASP A 110 5.79 32.84 1.53
C ASP A 110 5.87 32.03 0.22
N PHE A 111 5.35 30.81 0.18
CA PHE A 111 5.23 30.04 -1.06
C PHE A 111 4.23 30.73 -2.01
N VAL A 112 4.75 31.60 -2.89
CA VAL A 112 4.01 32.40 -3.88
C VAL A 112 3.79 31.58 -5.17
N GLU A 113 2.70 31.87 -5.89
CA GLU A 113 2.26 31.30 -7.19
C GLU A 113 3.24 31.45 -8.39
N GLY A 114 4.53 31.66 -8.15
CA GLY A 114 5.58 31.71 -9.19
C GLY A 114 6.21 30.35 -9.52
N SER A 115 5.80 29.28 -8.85
CA SER A 115 6.22 27.90 -9.15
C SER A 115 5.31 27.27 -10.21
N ALA A 116 5.69 26.14 -10.80
CA ALA A 116 4.86 25.43 -11.79
C ALA A 116 3.51 24.94 -11.24
N VAL A 117 3.27 25.08 -9.93
CA VAL A 117 2.10 24.60 -9.20
C VAL A 117 1.60 25.64 -8.17
N GLY A 118 0.29 25.77 -8.01
CA GLY A 118 -0.31 26.63 -6.99
C GLY A 118 -0.29 26.01 -5.59
N ARG A 119 -0.19 26.84 -4.53
CA ARG A 119 -0.31 26.38 -3.13
C ARG A 119 -1.61 25.59 -2.90
N GLN A 120 -2.71 26.13 -3.43
CA GLN A 120 -4.03 25.54 -3.26
C GLN A 120 -4.15 24.20 -4.00
N GLU A 121 -3.56 24.08 -5.19
CA GLU A 121 -3.52 22.83 -5.96
C GLU A 121 -2.76 21.72 -5.23
N ILE A 122 -1.70 22.08 -4.49
CA ILE A 122 -1.01 21.13 -3.60
C ILE A 122 -1.93 20.74 -2.45
N ILE A 123 -2.49 21.70 -1.72
CA ILE A 123 -3.34 21.45 -0.54
C ILE A 123 -4.57 20.58 -0.91
N GLU A 124 -5.18 20.84 -2.06
CA GLU A 124 -6.31 20.07 -2.57
C GLU A 124 -5.89 18.67 -3.02
N GLY A 125 -4.61 18.49 -3.39
CA GLY A 125 -4.02 17.21 -3.77
C GLY A 125 -4.02 16.96 -5.28
N ASP A 126 -4.61 17.85 -6.07
CA ASP A 126 -4.66 17.72 -7.54
C ASP A 126 -3.27 17.71 -8.14
N ALA A 127 -2.40 18.62 -7.69
CA ALA A 127 -1.02 18.65 -8.13
C ALA A 127 -0.25 17.37 -7.76
N VAL A 128 -0.48 16.86 -6.55
CA VAL A 128 0.15 15.63 -6.06
C VAL A 128 -0.31 14.42 -6.87
N PHE A 129 -1.60 14.36 -7.19
CA PHE A 129 -2.17 13.32 -8.04
C PHE A 129 -1.55 13.36 -9.45
N GLN A 130 -1.55 14.52 -10.11
CA GLN A 130 -1.01 14.64 -11.47
C GLN A 130 0.49 14.33 -11.51
N LEU A 131 1.26 14.84 -10.56
CA LEU A 131 2.67 14.55 -10.43
C LEU A 131 2.93 13.05 -10.28
N THR A 132 2.24 12.43 -9.32
CA THR A 132 2.42 11.01 -9.00
C THR A 132 2.02 10.14 -10.18
N LYS A 133 0.91 10.47 -10.86
CA LYS A 133 0.41 9.72 -12.02
C LYS A 133 1.45 9.65 -13.14
N GLY A 134 2.25 10.69 -13.33
CA GLY A 134 3.34 10.71 -14.32
C GLY A 134 4.43 9.65 -14.10
N PHE A 135 4.54 9.08 -12.90
CA PHE A 135 5.53 8.05 -12.56
C PHE A 135 4.95 6.65 -12.37
N VAL A 136 3.63 6.51 -12.36
CA VAL A 136 2.94 5.24 -12.14
C VAL A 136 2.90 4.47 -13.47
N PRO A 137 3.44 3.24 -13.53
CA PRO A 137 3.47 2.45 -14.76
C PRO A 137 2.07 1.88 -15.10
N ASP A 138 1.90 1.50 -16.36
CA ASP A 138 0.68 0.83 -16.82
C ASP A 138 0.38 -0.44 -16.01
N GLY A 139 -0.90 -0.66 -15.72
CA GLY A 139 -1.36 -1.78 -14.92
C GLY A 139 -1.21 -1.59 -13.41
N ILE A 140 -0.72 -0.45 -12.95
CA ILE A 140 -0.77 -0.01 -11.55
C ILE A 140 -1.77 1.15 -11.43
N ARG A 141 -2.76 1.01 -10.55
CA ARG A 141 -3.67 2.08 -10.17
C ARG A 141 -3.05 2.92 -9.06
N MET A 142 -3.36 4.22 -9.02
CA MET A 142 -2.91 5.13 -7.98
C MET A 142 -4.03 6.03 -7.50
N GLU A 143 -4.09 6.24 -6.19
CA GLU A 143 -5.06 7.10 -5.52
C GLU A 143 -4.38 7.94 -4.43
N VAL A 144 -4.88 9.17 -4.24
CA VAL A 144 -4.63 9.98 -3.04
C VAL A 144 -5.75 9.64 -2.04
N VAL A 145 -5.46 8.77 -1.08
CA VAL A 145 -6.46 8.18 -0.19
C VAL A 145 -6.86 9.14 0.93
N THR A 146 -5.87 9.80 1.54
CA THR A 146 -6.11 10.83 2.54
C THR A 146 -5.20 12.02 2.32
N ARG A 147 -5.67 13.17 2.79
CA ARG A 147 -4.94 14.43 2.85
C ARG A 147 -5.13 15.04 4.23
N GLU A 148 -4.04 15.53 4.80
CA GLU A 148 -4.04 16.18 6.11
C GLU A 148 -3.13 17.40 6.05
N ILE A 149 -3.63 18.52 6.55
CA ILE A 149 -2.92 19.79 6.55
C ILE A 149 -2.67 20.20 7.99
N LEU A 150 -1.40 20.27 8.38
CA LEU A 150 -1.00 20.71 9.71
C LEU A 150 -0.44 22.13 9.65
N TYR A 151 -1.04 23.02 10.44
CA TYR A 151 -0.56 24.38 10.64
C TYR A 151 -0.99 24.89 12.03
N PRO A 152 -0.10 25.53 12.80
CA PRO A 152 1.33 25.71 12.51
C PRO A 152 2.11 24.38 12.65
N TYR A 153 3.13 24.18 11.83
CA TYR A 153 4.11 23.09 11.97
C TYR A 153 5.52 23.69 11.97
N PHE A 154 6.43 23.18 12.81
CA PHE A 154 7.82 23.65 12.84
C PHE A 154 8.72 22.67 12.08
N PHE A 155 9.41 23.17 11.05
CA PHE A 155 10.37 22.41 10.26
C PHE A 155 11.63 23.26 10.07
N ASP A 156 12.81 22.72 10.36
CA ASP A 156 14.08 23.47 10.33
C ASP A 156 14.06 24.80 11.11
N ASN A 157 13.34 24.86 12.23
CA ASN A 157 13.09 26.06 13.06
C ASN A 157 12.24 27.16 12.40
N GLU A 158 11.57 26.87 11.30
CA GLU A 158 10.62 27.77 10.63
C GLU A 158 9.19 27.29 10.81
N GLU A 159 8.27 28.23 10.97
CA GLU A 159 6.84 27.93 11.01
C GLU A 159 6.29 27.80 9.58
N VAL A 160 5.82 26.61 9.24
CA VAL A 160 5.39 26.20 7.91
C VAL A 160 4.01 25.54 7.96
N THR A 161 3.39 25.33 6.80
CA THR A 161 2.29 24.38 6.65
C THR A 161 2.86 23.04 6.20
N LEU A 162 2.48 21.95 6.86
CA LEU A 162 2.83 20.60 6.43
C LEU A 162 1.62 19.94 5.76
N ALA A 163 1.73 19.62 4.47
CA ALA A 163 0.73 18.86 3.75
C ALA A 163 1.14 17.39 3.69
N ILE A 164 0.31 16.51 4.24
CA ILE A 164 0.53 15.06 4.31
C ILE A 164 -0.46 14.35 3.40
N PHE A 165 0.04 13.54 2.48
CA PHE A 165 -0.76 12.77 1.54
C PHE A 165 -0.48 11.28 1.74
N LEU A 166 -1.54 10.48 1.86
CA LEU A 166 -1.44 9.03 1.81
C LEU A 166 -1.74 8.56 0.39
N LEU A 167 -0.70 8.20 -0.34
CA LEU A 167 -0.78 7.64 -1.68
C LEU A 167 -0.91 6.12 -1.58
N ASN A 168 -1.82 5.54 -2.35
CA ASN A 168 -1.98 4.10 -2.48
C ASN A 168 -1.75 3.68 -3.93
N TYR A 169 -0.83 2.75 -4.13
CA TYR A 169 -0.56 2.13 -5.42
C TYR A 169 -1.11 0.72 -5.39
N SER A 170 -1.80 0.27 -6.44
CA SER A 170 -2.48 -1.02 -6.48
C SER A 170 -2.22 -1.75 -7.78
N GLY A 171 -1.81 -3.03 -7.72
CA GLY A 171 -1.59 -3.86 -8.89
C GLY A 171 -2.91 -4.30 -9.53
N GLU A 172 -3.35 -3.57 -10.55
CA GLU A 172 -4.61 -3.82 -11.28
C GLU A 172 -4.42 -4.87 -12.38
N LYS A 173 -3.36 -4.74 -13.16
CA LYS A 173 -2.96 -5.67 -14.24
C LYS A 173 -1.52 -6.13 -14.12
N ALA A 174 -0.73 -5.43 -13.31
CA ALA A 174 0.68 -5.72 -13.10
C ALA A 174 0.95 -6.01 -11.61
N PRO A 175 1.84 -6.97 -11.29
CA PRO A 175 2.24 -7.23 -9.91
C PRO A 175 2.96 -6.02 -9.32
N LEU A 176 2.60 -5.64 -8.09
CA LEU A 176 3.19 -4.49 -7.40
C LEU A 176 4.13 -4.95 -6.28
N THR A 177 5.43 -4.83 -6.50
CA THR A 177 6.43 -5.08 -5.46
C THR A 177 6.70 -3.83 -4.64
N ARG A 178 7.21 -4.02 -3.41
CA ARG A 178 7.69 -2.90 -2.58
C ARG A 178 8.74 -2.06 -3.30
N GLU A 179 9.67 -2.70 -4.00
CA GLU A 179 10.76 -2.03 -4.71
C GLU A 179 10.24 -1.17 -5.87
N SER A 180 9.26 -1.67 -6.63
CA SER A 180 8.60 -0.90 -7.68
C SER A 180 7.86 0.32 -7.11
N ALA A 181 7.11 0.15 -6.02
CA ALA A 181 6.45 1.25 -5.33
C ALA A 181 7.46 2.25 -4.73
N ASP A 182 8.61 1.79 -4.22
CA ASP A 182 9.67 2.66 -3.70
C ASP A 182 10.38 3.46 -4.79
N THR A 183 10.45 2.89 -6.00
CA THR A 183 10.93 3.61 -7.20
C THR A 183 9.97 4.75 -7.55
N ILE A 184 8.66 4.51 -7.51
CA ILE A 184 7.64 5.56 -7.73
C ILE A 184 7.79 6.64 -6.65
N ARG A 185 7.83 6.25 -5.36
CA ARG A 185 8.08 7.17 -4.23
C ARG A 185 9.29 8.05 -4.48
N SER A 186 10.45 7.45 -4.80
CA SER A 186 11.70 8.18 -5.00
C SER A 186 11.59 9.24 -6.09
N LYS A 187 10.91 8.92 -7.20
CA LYS A 187 10.69 9.86 -8.31
C LYS A 187 9.76 11.00 -7.91
N VAL A 188 8.67 10.69 -7.19
CA VAL A 188 7.74 11.70 -6.66
C VAL A 188 8.46 12.65 -5.71
N GLU A 189 9.18 12.14 -4.72
CA GLU A 189 9.94 12.97 -3.76
C GLU A 189 10.97 13.86 -4.47
N ALA A 190 11.72 13.30 -5.42
CA ALA A 190 12.70 14.04 -6.19
C ALA A 190 12.06 15.16 -7.03
N SER A 191 10.92 14.88 -7.66
CA SER A 191 10.19 15.86 -8.48
C SER A 191 9.58 16.98 -7.64
N VAL A 192 9.05 16.69 -6.43
CA VAL A 192 8.63 17.73 -5.48
C VAL A 192 9.81 18.67 -5.13
N GLN A 193 11.01 18.10 -4.96
CA GLN A 193 12.20 18.89 -4.63
C GLN A 193 12.75 19.68 -5.82
N GLN A 194 12.70 19.12 -7.03
CA GLN A 194 13.31 19.70 -8.23
C GLN A 194 12.35 20.63 -8.96
N ASP A 195 11.13 20.18 -9.22
CA ASP A 195 10.17 20.87 -10.08
C ASP A 195 9.33 21.88 -9.29
N TRP A 196 8.99 21.56 -8.04
CA TRP A 196 8.23 22.47 -7.16
C TRP A 196 9.13 23.29 -6.24
N ASN A 197 10.43 22.97 -6.15
CA ASN A 197 11.38 23.58 -5.22
C ASN A 197 10.90 23.53 -3.77
N LEU A 198 10.24 22.43 -3.38
CA LEU A 198 9.69 22.22 -2.04
C LEU A 198 10.45 21.12 -1.30
N LYS A 199 10.58 21.28 0.02
CA LYS A 199 11.18 20.24 0.86
C LYS A 199 10.16 19.12 1.14
N VAL A 200 10.65 17.89 1.21
CA VAL A 200 9.87 16.74 1.69
C VAL A 200 10.33 16.39 3.11
N ALA A 201 9.43 16.46 4.08
CA ALA A 201 9.73 16.05 5.44
C ALA A 201 9.81 14.52 5.53
N LYS A 202 10.82 13.99 6.24
CA LYS A 202 11.03 12.53 6.40
C LYS A 202 11.20 11.79 5.07
N SER A 203 11.92 12.39 4.12
CA SER A 203 12.27 11.77 2.83
C SER A 203 13.01 10.44 2.99
N GLY A 204 12.93 9.60 1.97
CA GLY A 204 13.62 8.30 1.95
C GLY A 204 13.00 7.23 2.87
N ARG A 205 11.83 7.48 3.45
CA ARG A 205 11.07 6.44 4.16
C ARG A 205 10.53 5.44 3.15
N LEU A 206 10.94 4.18 3.30
CA LEU A 206 10.45 3.12 2.43
C LEU A 206 8.92 3.01 2.46
N VAL A 207 8.33 2.76 1.31
CA VAL A 207 6.90 2.42 1.18
C VAL A 207 6.55 1.18 2.02
N SER A 208 5.26 0.98 2.30
CA SER A 208 4.82 -0.21 3.03
C SER A 208 5.17 -1.50 2.28
N ARG A 209 5.09 -2.62 3.01
CA ARG A 209 5.05 -3.91 2.33
C ARG A 209 3.72 -4.04 1.55
N PRO A 210 3.67 -4.87 0.50
CA PRO A 210 2.44 -5.16 -0.23
C PRO A 210 1.38 -5.75 0.69
N TYR A 211 0.14 -5.30 0.56
CA TYR A 211 -1.01 -5.74 1.34
C TYR A 211 -2.29 -5.83 0.48
N PRO A 212 -3.29 -6.63 0.87
CA PRO A 212 -4.57 -6.67 0.15
C PRO A 212 -5.38 -5.38 0.31
N THR A 213 -5.86 -4.81 -0.79
CA THR A 213 -6.56 -3.50 -0.80
C THR A 213 -7.78 -3.44 0.11
N HIS A 214 -8.56 -4.52 0.25
CA HIS A 214 -9.72 -4.54 1.15
C HIS A 214 -9.38 -4.24 2.62
N LEU A 215 -8.10 -4.30 3.01
CA LEU A 215 -7.67 -3.93 4.36
C LEU A 215 -7.29 -2.44 4.48
N LEU A 216 -7.31 -1.66 3.39
CA LEU A 216 -7.01 -0.23 3.37
C LEU A 216 -7.89 0.60 4.34
N PRO A 217 -9.20 0.37 4.50
CA PRO A 217 -10.01 1.13 5.45
C PRO A 217 -9.50 1.03 6.90
N ALA A 218 -9.02 -0.14 7.32
CA ALA A 218 -8.43 -0.33 8.64
C ALA A 218 -7.12 0.46 8.80
N LEU A 219 -6.33 0.59 7.73
CA LEU A 219 -5.11 1.40 7.73
C LEU A 219 -5.38 2.90 7.85
N ILE A 220 -6.39 3.39 7.13
CA ILE A 220 -6.78 4.80 7.16
C ILE A 220 -7.15 5.18 8.59
N ARG A 221 -7.98 4.37 9.25
CA ARG A 221 -8.39 4.58 10.64
C ARG A 221 -7.19 4.67 11.59
N GLU A 222 -6.25 3.74 11.50
CA GLU A 222 -5.02 3.74 12.30
C GLU A 222 -4.18 5.02 12.07
N SER A 223 -4.07 5.48 10.82
CA SER A 223 -3.30 6.68 10.50
C SER A 223 -3.92 7.92 11.15
N SER A 224 -5.24 8.06 11.06
CA SER A 224 -5.98 9.16 11.68
C SER A 224 -5.83 9.16 13.21
N GLU A 225 -5.90 7.99 13.86
CA GLU A 225 -5.74 7.86 15.31
C GLU A 225 -4.32 8.23 15.79
N ARG A 226 -3.28 7.84 15.05
CA ARG A 226 -1.89 8.23 15.38
C ARG A 226 -1.66 9.73 15.30
N ASN A 227 -2.26 10.39 14.31
CA ASN A 227 -2.05 11.82 14.12
C ASN A 227 -2.77 12.66 15.18
N LEU A 228 -3.96 12.25 15.63
CA LEU A 228 -4.63 12.82 16.81
C LEU A 228 -3.77 12.71 18.08
N THR A 229 -2.98 11.65 18.20
CA THR A 229 -2.08 11.48 19.35
C THR A 229 -0.87 12.43 19.26
N LEU A 230 -0.35 12.68 18.05
CA LEU A 230 0.77 13.59 17.79
C LEU A 230 0.39 15.07 17.97
N THR A 231 -0.85 15.45 17.61
CA THR A 231 -1.37 16.81 17.89
C THR A 231 -1.56 17.04 19.39
N ASN A 232 -1.88 16.00 20.17
CA ASN A 232 -2.07 16.08 21.62
C ASN A 232 -0.78 15.92 22.45
N SER A 233 0.35 15.60 21.80
CA SER A 233 1.65 15.42 22.45
C SER A 233 2.71 16.43 22.00
N SER A 234 2.30 17.45 21.25
CA SER A 234 3.10 18.66 21.05
C SER A 234 2.88 19.59 22.25
N PRO A 235 3.95 20.05 22.93
CA PRO A 235 3.84 20.94 24.10
C PRO A 235 3.24 22.30 23.75
#